data_AF-A0A151QT87-F1
#
_entry.id   AF-A0A151QT87-F1
#
_cell.length_a   1.000
_cell.length_b   1.000
_cell.length_c   1.000
_cell.angle_alpha   90.00
_cell.angle_beta   90.00
_cell.angle_gamma   90.00
#
_symmetry.space_group_name_H-M   'P 1'
#
loop_
_entity.id
_entity.type
_entity.pdbx_description
1 polymer ?
#
loop_
_entity_poly.entity_id
_entity_poly.type
_entity_poly.pdbx_seq_one_letter_code
_entity_poly.pdbx_strand_id
1 'polypeptide(L)'
;MDKLQRLKQGSSSVEEYRQSMDLLMMRAGIREEERNTISRFQSGLNLEIRDKVELLPYRDLNELVQLCSRVEHQLKRKTFRKDFTLSYSKSFKKEGPSSKSFPNEKEKEKEKDKPSHRTSSKDPKTSDIKCFKCLGRGHIVS
;
A
#
# COMPACT_ATOMS: atom_id res chain seq x y z
N MET A 1 -1.89 -36.55 -10.90
CA MET A 1 -0.71 -35.73 -10.48
C MET A 1 -1.01 -34.23 -10.48
N ASP A 2 -1.89 -33.78 -11.36
CA ASP A 2 -2.41 -32.42 -11.51
C ASP A 2 -2.61 -31.56 -10.25
N LYS A 3 -3.17 -32.13 -9.18
CA LYS A 3 -3.50 -31.38 -7.97
C LYS A 3 -2.26 -30.95 -7.19
N LEU A 4 -1.24 -31.81 -7.08
CA LEU A 4 0.00 -31.50 -6.37
C LEU A 4 0.82 -30.45 -7.13
N GLN A 5 0.86 -30.55 -8.46
CA GLN A 5 1.59 -29.58 -9.30
C GLN A 5 0.96 -28.18 -9.29
N ARG A 6 -0.37 -28.10 -9.14
CA ARG A 6 -1.10 -26.84 -9.06
C ARG A 6 -1.33 -26.34 -7.63
N LEU A 7 -0.80 -27.03 -6.62
CA LEU A 7 -0.99 -26.65 -5.23
C LEU A 7 -0.29 -25.31 -4.97
N LYS A 8 -1.04 -24.34 -4.46
CA LYS A 8 -0.56 -23.03 -4.03
C LYS A 8 -1.07 -22.75 -2.61
N GLN A 9 -0.30 -21.99 -1.84
CA GLN A 9 -0.67 -21.55 -0.51
C GLN A 9 -1.96 -20.70 -0.55
N GLY A 10 -2.01 -19.70 -1.43
CA GLY A 10 -3.17 -18.81 -1.54
C GLY A 10 -3.47 -18.12 -0.21
N SER A 11 -4.70 -18.24 0.29
CA SER A 11 -5.12 -17.68 1.59
C SER A 11 -4.87 -18.59 2.78
N SER A 12 -4.40 -19.82 2.57
CA SER A 12 -4.10 -20.75 3.66
C SER A 12 -2.82 -20.35 4.40
N SER A 13 -2.73 -20.78 5.65
CA SER A 13 -1.49 -20.64 6.41
C SER A 13 -0.39 -21.52 5.83
N VAL A 14 0.87 -21.15 6.09
CA VAL A 14 2.05 -21.97 5.74
C VAL A 14 1.90 -23.43 6.22
N GLU A 15 1.34 -23.61 7.42
CA GLU A 15 1.16 -24.93 8.04
C GLU A 15 0.11 -25.77 7.30
N GLU A 16 -1.06 -25.20 7.00
CA GLU A 16 -2.11 -25.87 6.22
C GLU A 16 -1.64 -26.22 4.81
N TYR A 17 -0.86 -25.32 4.19
CA TYR A 17 -0.24 -25.56 2.88
C TYR A 17 0.72 -26.75 2.94
N ARG A 18 1.57 -26.82 3.97
CA ARG A 18 2.49 -27.94 4.19
C ARG A 18 1.72 -29.27 4.35
N GLN A 19 0.72 -29.30 5.22
CA GLN A 19 -0.10 -30.49 5.45
C GLN A 19 -0.83 -30.95 4.19
N SER A 20 -1.37 -30.00 3.40
CA SER A 20 -2.03 -30.29 2.12
C SER A 20 -1.06 -30.90 1.12
N MET A 21 0.18 -30.41 1.06
CA MET A 21 1.23 -30.96 0.23
C MET A 21 1.58 -32.40 0.63
N ASP A 22 1.84 -32.64 1.91
CA ASP A 22 2.16 -33.97 2.44
C ASP A 22 1.02 -34.98 2.19
N LEU A 23 -0.23 -34.56 2.42
CA LEU A 23 -1.42 -35.39 2.17
C LEU A 23 -1.54 -35.77 0.68
N LEU A 24 -1.31 -34.81 -0.23
CA LEU A 24 -1.37 -35.07 -1.67
C LEU A 24 -0.22 -35.98 -2.13
N MET A 25 0.98 -35.80 -1.59
CA MET A 25 2.12 -36.67 -1.87
C MET A 25 1.85 -38.11 -1.40
N MET A 26 1.37 -38.28 -0.16
CA MET A 26 1.00 -39.57 0.40
C MET A 26 -0.07 -40.26 -0.44
N ARG A 27 -1.17 -39.56 -0.76
CA ARG A 27 -2.28 -40.13 -1.55
C ARG A 27 -1.87 -40.54 -2.96
N ALA A 28 -0.91 -39.84 -3.55
CA ALA A 28 -0.37 -40.15 -4.87
C ALA A 28 0.79 -41.16 -4.83
N GLY A 29 1.24 -41.59 -3.64
CA GLY A 29 2.41 -42.47 -3.49
C GLY A 29 3.72 -41.83 -3.97
N ILE A 30 3.80 -40.51 -3.96
CA ILE A 30 4.96 -39.76 -4.49
C ILE A 30 6.04 -39.71 -3.41
N ARG A 31 7.25 -40.15 -3.77
CA ARG A 31 8.45 -40.04 -2.94
C ARG A 31 9.44 -39.14 -3.67
N GLU A 32 9.74 -38.00 -3.09
CA GLU A 32 10.67 -37.01 -3.64
C GLU A 32 11.93 -36.90 -2.78
N GLU A 33 13.07 -36.62 -3.44
CA GLU A 33 14.25 -36.14 -2.73
C GLU A 33 13.91 -34.81 -2.06
N GLU A 34 14.50 -34.56 -0.89
CA GLU A 34 14.25 -33.35 -0.09
C GLU A 34 14.40 -32.05 -0.90
N ARG A 35 15.41 -31.94 -1.77
CA ARG A 35 15.60 -30.76 -2.64
C ARG A 35 14.43 -30.51 -3.58
N ASN A 36 13.83 -31.56 -4.12
CA ASN A 36 12.66 -31.44 -5.00
C ASN A 36 11.42 -31.03 -4.20
N THR A 37 11.24 -31.61 -3.02
CA THR A 37 10.17 -31.24 -2.10
C THR A 37 10.28 -29.76 -1.68
N ILE A 38 11.49 -29.28 -1.37
CA ILE A 38 11.77 -27.88 -1.06
C ILE A 38 11.43 -26.97 -2.24
N SER A 39 11.92 -27.29 -3.44
CA SER A 39 11.64 -26.50 -4.64
C SER A 39 10.14 -26.41 -4.92
N ARG A 40 9.42 -27.55 -4.81
CA ARG A 40 7.97 -27.62 -4.95
C ARG A 40 7.27 -26.74 -3.91
N PHE A 41 7.64 -26.87 -2.63
CA PHE A 41 7.08 -26.08 -1.53
C PHE A 41 7.28 -24.57 -1.78
N GLN A 42 8.51 -24.14 -2.10
CA GLN A 42 8.81 -22.74 -2.38
C GLN A 42 8.05 -22.19 -3.59
N SER A 43 7.86 -23.01 -4.63
CA SER A 43 7.13 -22.61 -5.84
C SER A 43 5.65 -22.31 -5.57
N GLY A 44 5.08 -22.92 -4.53
CA GLY A 44 3.67 -22.74 -4.17
C GLY A 44 3.41 -21.76 -3.04
N LEU A 45 4.46 -21.27 -2.35
CA LEU A 45 4.34 -20.23 -1.35
C LEU A 45 3.85 -18.90 -1.93
N ASN A 46 3.25 -18.09 -1.05
CA ASN A 46 2.97 -16.70 -1.37
C ASN A 46 4.26 -15.91 -1.62
N LEU A 47 4.25 -15.06 -2.64
CA LEU A 47 5.44 -14.32 -3.10
C LEU A 47 6.11 -13.52 -1.98
N GLU A 48 5.33 -12.79 -1.18
CA GLU A 48 5.87 -11.99 -0.06
C GLU A 48 6.61 -12.82 1.01
N ILE A 49 6.21 -14.08 1.20
CA ILE A 49 6.87 -15.01 2.12
C ILE A 49 8.11 -15.57 1.45
N ARG A 50 7.96 -16.10 0.22
CA ARG A 50 9.02 -16.71 -0.57
C ARG A 50 10.23 -15.78 -0.73
N ASP A 51 9.99 -14.54 -1.16
CA ASP A 51 11.05 -13.57 -1.43
C ASP A 51 11.86 -13.22 -0.16
N LYS A 52 11.25 -13.35 1.03
CA LYS A 52 11.94 -13.14 2.31
C LYS A 52 12.73 -14.35 2.77
N VAL A 53 12.23 -15.56 2.55
CA VAL A 53 12.89 -16.79 3.01
C VAL A 53 13.99 -17.25 2.06
N GLU A 54 13.93 -16.86 0.78
CA GLU A 54 14.95 -17.17 -0.23
C GLU A 54 16.35 -16.64 0.15
N LEU A 55 16.40 -15.52 0.88
CA LEU A 55 17.63 -14.90 1.35
C LEU A 55 18.17 -15.49 2.66
N LEU A 56 17.42 -16.38 3.29
CA LEU A 56 17.76 -16.92 4.60
C LEU A 56 18.39 -18.31 4.45
N PRO A 57 19.46 -18.62 5.20
CA PRO A 57 20.00 -19.96 5.23
C PRO A 57 19.00 -20.91 5.89
N TYR A 58 18.83 -22.09 5.30
CA TYR A 58 18.14 -23.24 5.89
C TYR A 58 18.81 -24.53 5.42
N ARG A 59 18.74 -25.58 6.24
CA ARG A 59 19.39 -26.88 5.99
C ARG A 59 18.43 -27.91 5.40
N ASP A 60 17.19 -27.85 5.86
CA ASP A 60 16.16 -28.84 5.56
C ASP A 60 14.79 -28.17 5.38
N LEU A 61 13.83 -28.98 4.95
CA LEU A 61 12.47 -28.50 4.70
C LEU A 61 11.77 -28.02 5.98
N ASN A 62 12.08 -28.59 7.15
CA ASN A 62 11.44 -28.24 8.41
C ASN A 62 11.90 -26.85 8.89
N GLU A 63 13.19 -26.55 8.80
CA GLU A 63 13.73 -25.23 9.06
C GLU A 63 13.13 -24.18 8.13
N LEU A 64 12.99 -24.49 6.84
CA LEU A 64 12.32 -23.62 5.87
C LEU A 64 10.87 -23.32 6.25
N VAL A 65 10.08 -24.33 6.66
CA VAL A 65 8.69 -24.15 7.10
C VAL A 65 8.64 -23.23 8.32
N GLN A 66 9.53 -23.39 9.30
CA GLN A 66 9.58 -22.51 10.47
C GLN A 66 9.94 -21.06 10.12
N LEU A 67 10.85 -20.86 9.15
CA LEU A 67 11.16 -19.52 8.64
C LEU A 67 9.94 -18.90 7.96
N CYS A 68 9.25 -19.66 7.11
CA CYS A 68 8.02 -19.23 6.44
C CYS A 68 6.94 -18.83 7.46
N SER A 69 6.70 -19.66 8.47
CA SER A 69 5.74 -19.37 9.55
C SER A 69 6.11 -18.11 10.33
N ARG A 70 7.39 -17.89 10.63
CA ARG A 70 7.85 -16.65 11.28
C ARG A 70 7.60 -15.42 10.41
N VAL A 71 7.89 -15.50 9.11
CA VAL A 71 7.63 -14.42 8.15
C VAL A 71 6.13 -14.13 8.03
N GLU A 72 5.29 -15.16 7.95
CA GLU A 72 3.83 -15.03 7.89
C GLU A 72 3.28 -14.28 9.11
N HIS A 73 3.75 -14.64 10.32
CA HIS A 73 3.37 -13.94 11.55
C HIS A 73 3.81 -12.46 11.54
N GLN A 74 4.98 -12.15 10.98
CA GLN A 74 5.43 -10.75 10.84
C GLN A 74 4.56 -9.96 9.86
N LEU A 75 4.14 -10.57 8.75
CA LEU A 75 3.24 -9.94 7.77
C LEU A 75 1.89 -9.62 8.41
N LYS A 76 1.27 -10.59 9.10
CA LYS A 76 0.01 -10.40 9.82
C LYS A 76 0.10 -9.21 10.80
N ARG A 77 1.16 -9.13 11.61
CA ARG A 77 1.38 -8.00 12.55
C ARG A 77 1.51 -6.63 11.86
N LYS A 78 2.14 -6.57 10.69
CA LYS A 78 2.30 -5.32 9.93
C LYS A 78 0.97 -4.85 9.33
N THR A 79 0.15 -5.78 8.83
CA THR A 79 -1.19 -5.47 8.33
C THR A 79 -2.06 -4.81 9.40
N PHE A 80 -2.11 -5.39 10.61
CA PHE A 80 -2.87 -4.81 11.72
C PHE A 80 -2.42 -3.36 12.04
N ARG A 81 -1.11 -3.08 12.07
CA ARG A 81 -0.61 -1.71 12.32
C ARG A 81 -1.06 -0.71 11.25
N LYS A 82 -1.14 -1.13 9.98
CA LYS A 82 -1.59 -0.27 8.88
C LYS A 82 -3.07 0.10 9.02
N ASP A 83 -3.90 -0.85 9.44
CA ASP A 83 -5.34 -0.63 9.63
C ASP A 83 -5.65 0.32 10.79
N PHE A 84 -4.87 0.27 11.88
CA PHE A 84 -5.00 1.24 12.98
C PHE A 84 -4.57 2.66 12.57
N THR A 85 -3.55 2.80 11.72
CA THR A 85 -3.09 4.14 11.29
C THR A 85 -4.03 4.82 10.29
N LEU A 86 -4.82 4.06 9.52
CA LEU A 86 -5.78 4.64 8.57
C LEU A 86 -7.06 5.16 9.26
N SER A 87 -7.38 4.66 10.45
CA SER A 87 -8.57 5.05 11.23
C SER A 87 -8.46 6.47 11.82
N TYR A 88 -7.25 6.94 12.14
CA TYR A 88 -7.07 8.21 12.84
C TYR A 88 -6.99 9.45 11.93
N SER A 89 -6.85 9.29 10.60
CA SER A 89 -6.54 10.41 9.71
C SER A 89 -7.74 11.11 9.06
N LYS A 90 -8.99 10.90 9.51
CA LYS A 90 -10.20 11.42 8.82
C LYS A 90 -11.02 12.48 9.56
N SER A 91 -10.56 13.03 10.67
CA SER A 91 -11.39 13.91 11.52
C SER A 91 -10.70 15.21 11.95
N PHE A 92 -10.26 16.02 10.98
CA PHE A 92 -10.13 17.46 11.18
C PHE A 92 -10.78 18.22 10.01
N LYS A 93 -12.11 18.13 9.92
CA LYS A 93 -12.91 19.20 9.33
C LYS A 93 -13.54 19.98 10.48
N LYS A 94 -12.97 21.14 10.80
CA LYS A 94 -13.62 22.15 11.65
C LYS A 94 -14.53 23.02 10.78
N GLU A 95 -15.75 23.18 11.27
CA GLU A 95 -16.93 23.91 10.79
C GLU A 95 -16.70 25.43 10.80
N GLY A 96 -17.47 26.35 10.17
CA GLY A 96 -18.78 26.44 9.51
C GLY A 96 -18.90 27.89 8.95
N PRO A 97 -20.07 28.57 8.81
CA PRO A 97 -21.47 28.15 8.92
C PRO A 97 -22.30 28.41 7.63
N SER A 98 -23.54 27.93 7.67
CA SER A 98 -24.59 27.99 6.64
C SER A 98 -25.23 29.37 6.47
N SER A 99 -25.47 29.80 5.23
CA SER A 99 -26.67 30.57 4.87
C SER A 99 -27.06 30.31 3.40
N LYS A 100 -28.33 29.98 3.20
CA LYS A 100 -29.00 29.80 1.91
C LYS A 100 -29.42 31.16 1.34
N SER A 101 -29.23 31.37 0.04
CA SER A 101 -30.26 31.88 -0.89
C SER A 101 -29.69 32.03 -2.30
N PHE A 102 -30.30 31.34 -3.27
CA PHE A 102 -30.33 31.79 -4.68
C PHE A 102 -31.41 32.89 -4.79
N PRO A 103 -31.33 33.83 -5.74
CA PRO A 103 -31.80 33.54 -7.09
C PRO A 103 -30.95 34.10 -8.25
N ASN A 104 -31.17 33.38 -9.35
CA ASN A 104 -30.85 33.58 -10.76
C ASN A 104 -31.29 34.95 -11.33
N GLU A 105 -30.46 35.57 -12.18
CA GLU A 105 -30.81 36.46 -13.32
C GLU A 105 -29.50 36.73 -14.12
N LYS A 106 -29.32 36.20 -15.35
CA LYS A 106 -29.62 36.85 -16.65
C LYS A 106 -29.14 38.31 -16.67
N GLU A 107 -28.24 38.81 -17.51
CA GLU A 107 -28.11 38.67 -18.96
C GLU A 107 -26.89 39.48 -19.47
N LYS A 108 -26.33 39.03 -20.61
CA LYS A 108 -25.76 39.80 -21.74
C LYS A 108 -24.47 40.63 -21.57
N GLU A 109 -23.47 40.13 -22.29
CA GLU A 109 -22.40 40.86 -22.98
C GLU A 109 -22.91 42.03 -23.84
N LYS A 110 -22.15 43.14 -23.83
CA LYS A 110 -21.82 44.05 -24.96
C LYS A 110 -20.81 45.08 -24.44
N GLU A 111 -19.52 44.99 -24.78
CA GLU A 111 -18.82 45.53 -25.96
C GLU A 111 -18.31 46.98 -25.77
N LYS A 112 -16.99 47.17 -25.97
CA LYS A 112 -16.19 48.42 -26.17
C LYS A 112 -16.09 49.37 -24.96
N ASP A 113 -15.01 50.08 -24.66
CA ASP A 113 -13.84 50.55 -25.42
C ASP A 113 -12.67 50.86 -24.43
N LYS A 114 -11.43 50.98 -24.93
CA LYS A 114 -10.22 51.43 -24.17
C LYS A 114 -10.12 52.98 -24.28
N PRO A 115 -9.16 53.72 -23.65
CA PRO A 115 -8.10 53.37 -22.69
C PRO A 115 -8.03 54.33 -21.47
N SER A 116 -7.06 54.09 -20.57
CA SER A 116 -6.34 55.07 -19.71
C SER A 116 -6.38 54.84 -18.19
N HIS A 117 -5.22 54.39 -17.68
CA HIS A 117 -4.66 54.57 -16.32
C HIS A 117 -5.40 54.01 -15.08
N ARG A 118 -4.87 52.89 -14.55
CA ARG A 118 -4.12 52.83 -13.27
C ARG A 118 -3.72 51.38 -12.92
N THR A 119 -2.42 51.21 -12.66
CA THR A 119 -1.78 50.27 -11.71
C THR A 119 -2.41 48.90 -11.45
N SER A 120 -1.70 47.81 -11.74
CA SER A 120 -1.20 46.88 -10.71
C SER A 120 -0.57 45.65 -11.34
N SER A 121 0.65 45.41 -10.90
CA SER A 121 1.53 44.26 -11.13
C SER A 121 0.79 42.93 -10.94
N LYS A 122 0.97 42.00 -11.89
CA LYS A 122 0.66 40.58 -11.68
C LYS A 122 1.94 39.91 -11.19
N ASP A 123 2.13 39.91 -9.88
CA ASP A 123 3.10 39.05 -9.22
C ASP A 123 2.41 37.79 -8.64
N PRO A 124 3.16 36.68 -8.54
CA PRO A 124 2.64 35.33 -8.47
C PRO A 124 2.10 35.00 -7.07
N LYS A 125 1.19 34.01 -7.02
CA LYS A 125 0.68 33.38 -5.80
C LYS A 125 1.85 33.01 -4.87
N THR A 126 2.13 33.86 -3.89
CA THR A 126 3.06 33.54 -2.79
C THR A 126 2.42 32.45 -1.95
N SER A 127 3.05 31.29 -1.84
CA SER A 127 2.62 30.24 -0.91
C SER A 127 2.64 30.78 0.53
N ASP A 128 1.59 30.54 1.31
CA ASP A 128 1.39 30.99 2.71
C ASP A 128 2.40 30.41 3.74
N ILE A 129 3.53 29.91 3.28
CA ILE A 129 4.56 29.28 4.09
C ILE A 129 5.37 30.38 4.80
N LYS A 130 5.33 30.36 6.14
CA LYS A 130 6.02 31.31 7.01
C LYS A 130 7.37 30.76 7.44
N CYS A 131 8.42 31.58 7.37
CA CYS A 131 9.70 31.20 7.96
C CYS A 131 9.59 31.20 9.50
N PHE A 132 9.95 30.09 10.14
CA PHE A 132 9.86 29.94 11.60
C PHE A 132 10.85 30.84 12.36
N LYS A 133 11.92 31.32 11.72
CA LYS A 133 12.96 32.10 12.38
C LYS A 133 12.74 33.61 12.31
N CYS A 134 12.31 34.14 11.16
CA CYS A 134 12.08 35.58 10.99
C CYS A 134 10.61 35.98 10.90
N LEU A 135 9.69 35.00 10.90
CA LEU A 135 8.25 35.22 10.76
C LEU A 135 7.79 35.94 9.47
N GLY A 136 8.72 36.23 8.55
CA GLY A 136 8.44 36.81 7.24
C GLY A 136 7.78 35.83 6.27
N ARG A 137 7.07 36.38 5.28
CA ARG A 137 6.44 35.66 4.17
C ARG A 137 7.04 36.17 2.84
N GLY A 138 7.35 35.27 1.92
CA GLY A 138 7.53 35.59 0.50
C GLY A 138 8.78 36.38 0.08
N HIS A 139 10.00 35.93 0.42
CA HIS A 139 11.20 36.48 -0.23
C HIS A 139 11.49 35.71 -1.52
N ILE A 140 11.19 36.31 -2.67
CA ILE A 140 11.80 35.89 -3.93
C ILE A 140 13.17 36.58 -3.95
N VAL A 141 14.24 35.78 -3.87
CA VAL A 141 15.59 36.28 -4.15
C VAL A 141 15.65 36.51 -5.65
N SER A 142 15.81 37.77 -6.06
CA SER A 142 16.09 38.13 -7.45
C SER A 142 17.55 37.93 -7.78
#